data_AF-A0A813BUW8-F1
#
_entry.id   AF-A0A813BUW8-F1
#
_cell.length_a   1.000
_cell.length_b   1.000
_cell.length_c   1.000
_cell.angle_alpha   90.00
_cell.angle_beta   90.00
_cell.angle_gamma   90.00
#
_symmetry.space_group_name_H-M   'P 1'
#
loop_
_entity.id
_entity.type
_entity.pdbx_description
1 polymer ?
#
loop_
_entity_poly.entity_id
_entity_poly.type
_entity_poly.pdbx_seq_one_letter_code
_entity_poly.pdbx_strand_id
1 'polypeptide(L)'
;MLRESGVRCYTQDLSGQAGLRYAKVDTTIEFPTGSTLAYVTIPILTDSAWHTCEEFAVKLADPDRCHIRGGGCRVKIIDEDCFPSNDVAEYLVPPSSLDEVPQRTFAWSFIRLCMMQPDIKRKALIHVSISLLHNLYFLMTVFLKVYLINVLLAKAGDEAHAAAARTSLSEQATDDQAEVQQTLRRLEHRDIGSGGLLGSSLLVPDNLEATAAILAALYMVPFALLHILDVVRARLGISGTIRRTLISALFRRFMSYKAYERAKIPDADISMACVRDIPVLVSDGFMRLFHVIEVALRIFVTMIFLLVENRYAILPFAIYPILAALWMVWRRPQMQLLQEKRLQSDNAVVRGVHQACTNQDLIQDFKKRSKAVDRFWDYVVANSSSRSACSVFDLNNSRFFPWLTMISMVLYIFWGVQQLQQGFDSKFKHPDSRIPEVLRAEPRRNSPHATSRNLAWIAWHPARTVQSFSSFLRPG
;
A
#
# COMPACT_ATOMS: atom_id res chain seq x y z
N MET A 1 38.06 28.79 -59.97
CA MET A 1 37.33 28.65 -58.69
C MET A 1 37.45 27.20 -58.25
N LEU A 2 38.30 26.92 -57.26
CA LEU A 2 38.37 25.59 -56.64
C LEU A 2 37.06 25.40 -55.87
N ARG A 3 36.26 24.41 -56.26
CA ARG A 3 34.96 24.13 -55.62
C ARG A 3 35.21 23.17 -54.46
N GLU A 4 34.70 23.53 -53.29
CA GLU A 4 34.82 22.77 -52.05
C GLU A 4 33.99 21.48 -52.12
N SER A 5 34.47 20.41 -51.50
CA SER A 5 33.70 19.16 -51.35
C SER A 5 32.88 19.23 -50.07
N GLY A 6 31.65 18.73 -50.09
CA GLY A 6 30.72 18.82 -48.97
C GLY A 6 30.14 17.45 -48.58
N VAL A 7 29.76 17.30 -47.33
CA VAL A 7 28.99 16.14 -46.85
C VAL A 7 27.99 16.56 -45.79
N ARG A 8 26.75 16.09 -45.87
CA ARG A 8 25.76 16.35 -44.83
C ARG A 8 26.05 15.49 -43.61
N CYS A 9 26.10 16.12 -42.44
CA CYS A 9 26.30 15.48 -41.16
C CYS A 9 25.06 15.69 -40.29
N TYR A 10 24.45 14.60 -39.83
CA TYR A 10 23.30 14.67 -38.94
C TYR A 10 23.41 13.70 -37.78
N THR A 11 22.78 14.06 -36.65
CA THR A 11 22.69 13.19 -35.48
C THR A 11 21.43 12.33 -35.51
N GLN A 12 21.55 11.11 -35.00
CA GLN A 12 20.47 10.14 -34.87
C GLN A 12 20.38 9.62 -33.43
N ASP A 13 19.17 9.68 -32.88
CA ASP A 13 18.85 9.16 -31.55
C ASP A 13 19.05 7.65 -31.46
N LEU A 14 19.66 7.22 -30.35
CA LEU A 14 19.71 5.82 -29.94
C LEU A 14 19.17 5.70 -28.51
N SER A 15 20.04 5.53 -27.51
CA SER A 15 19.64 5.57 -26.11
C SER A 15 19.63 6.99 -25.56
N GLY A 16 20.55 7.84 -26.01
CA GLY A 16 20.49 9.28 -25.79
C GLY A 16 19.52 9.92 -26.78
N GLN A 17 18.64 10.78 -26.25
CA GLN A 17 17.63 11.48 -27.05
C GLN A 17 18.02 12.95 -27.25
N ALA A 18 17.81 13.45 -28.47
CA ALA A 18 18.01 14.84 -28.82
C ALA A 18 17.08 15.76 -28.00
N GLY A 19 17.60 16.90 -27.55
CA GLY A 19 16.90 17.86 -26.69
C GLY A 19 16.90 17.48 -25.20
N LEU A 20 17.25 16.24 -24.86
CA LEU A 20 17.45 15.80 -23.48
C LEU A 20 18.93 15.67 -23.12
N ARG A 21 19.73 15.05 -23.99
CA ARG A 21 21.14 14.71 -23.71
C ARG A 21 22.13 15.35 -24.67
N TYR A 22 21.68 15.69 -25.87
CA TYR A 22 22.48 16.41 -26.85
C TYR A 22 21.57 17.26 -27.74
N ALA A 23 22.10 18.33 -28.34
CA ALA A 23 21.34 19.12 -29.30
C ALA A 23 21.37 18.46 -30.68
N LYS A 24 20.21 18.35 -31.34
CA LYS A 24 20.14 17.82 -32.71
C LYS A 24 20.95 18.72 -33.64
N VAL A 25 21.85 18.14 -34.42
CA VAL A 25 22.66 18.84 -35.43
C VAL A 25 22.36 18.19 -36.76
N ASP A 26 22.09 19.02 -37.77
CA ASP A 26 21.93 18.64 -39.17
C ASP A 26 22.54 19.77 -40.01
N THR A 27 23.79 19.59 -40.41
CA THR A 27 24.59 20.62 -41.08
C THR A 27 25.43 20.02 -42.20
N THR A 28 25.71 20.82 -43.22
CA THR A 28 26.65 20.44 -44.28
C THR A 28 28.07 20.82 -43.85
N ILE A 29 28.97 19.84 -43.84
CA ILE A 29 30.39 20.04 -43.58
C ILE A 29 31.07 20.25 -44.92
N GLU A 30 31.68 21.43 -45.09
CA GLU A 30 32.48 21.77 -46.26
C GLU A 30 33.97 21.54 -45.95
N PHE A 31 34.70 21.00 -46.91
CA PHE A 31 36.15 20.80 -46.83
C PHE A 31 36.85 21.86 -47.69
N PRO A 32 37.51 22.85 -47.05
CA PRO A 32 38.34 23.82 -47.75
C PRO A 32 39.42 23.14 -48.58
N THR A 33 39.81 23.78 -49.69
CA THR A 33 40.82 23.21 -50.59
C THR A 33 42.15 23.01 -49.87
N GLY A 34 42.68 21.77 -49.88
CA GLY A 34 43.92 21.40 -49.20
C GLY A 34 43.75 20.96 -47.75
N SER A 35 42.54 21.03 -47.19
CA SER A 35 42.24 20.49 -45.85
C SER A 35 41.92 18.99 -45.91
N THR A 36 42.37 18.25 -44.90
CA THR A 36 42.06 16.82 -44.72
C THR A 36 41.14 16.56 -43.53
N LEU A 37 40.87 17.58 -42.72
CA LEU A 37 40.10 17.49 -41.49
C LEU A 37 39.10 18.64 -41.43
N ALA A 38 37.87 18.33 -41.06
CA ALA A 38 36.82 19.28 -40.72
C ALA A 38 36.18 18.86 -39.39
N TYR A 39 35.72 19.83 -38.61
CA TYR A 39 35.16 19.60 -37.28
C TYR A 39 33.68 19.94 -37.25
N VAL A 40 32.89 19.13 -36.56
CA VAL A 40 31.49 19.42 -36.24
C VAL A 40 31.33 19.44 -34.73
N THR A 41 30.72 20.50 -34.20
CA THR A 41 30.50 20.65 -32.76
C THR A 41 29.07 20.24 -32.44
N ILE A 42 28.92 19.22 -31.60
CA ILE A 42 27.62 18.74 -31.12
C ILE A 42 27.52 19.10 -29.64
N PRO A 43 26.62 20.02 -29.25
CA PRO A 43 26.43 20.38 -27.85
C PRO A 43 25.87 19.19 -27.07
N ILE A 44 26.55 18.81 -25.98
CA ILE A 44 26.03 17.85 -25.00
C ILE A 44 25.27 18.65 -23.94
N LEU A 45 24.05 18.22 -23.64
CA LEU A 45 23.22 18.83 -22.60
C LEU A 45 23.49 18.10 -21.29
N THR A 46 23.99 18.81 -20.30
CA THR A 46 24.23 18.28 -18.96
C THR A 46 23.07 18.65 -18.04
N ASP A 47 22.61 17.68 -17.27
CA ASP A 47 21.72 17.86 -16.14
C ASP A 47 22.36 17.23 -14.90
N SER A 48 21.73 17.40 -13.73
CA SER A 48 22.17 16.83 -12.46
C SER A 48 21.45 15.52 -12.09
N ALA A 49 20.71 14.97 -13.05
CA ALA A 49 19.95 13.76 -12.84
C ALA A 49 20.80 12.56 -13.23
N TRP A 50 20.80 11.52 -12.40
CA TRP A 50 21.52 10.32 -12.75
C TRP A 50 20.94 9.66 -14.00
N HIS A 51 21.79 9.50 -15.02
CA HIS A 51 21.55 8.74 -16.23
C HIS A 51 22.56 7.60 -16.35
N THR A 52 22.42 6.85 -17.42
CA THR A 52 23.39 5.81 -17.76
C THR A 52 24.30 6.30 -18.86
N CYS A 53 25.38 5.56 -19.13
CA CYS A 53 26.15 5.81 -20.34
C CYS A 53 25.24 5.67 -21.55
N GLU A 54 24.95 6.78 -22.22
CA GLU A 54 24.03 6.84 -23.34
C GLU A 54 24.81 7.04 -24.62
N GLU A 55 24.22 6.62 -25.73
CA GLU A 55 24.84 6.69 -27.03
C GLU A 55 23.90 7.40 -28.00
N PHE A 56 24.48 8.15 -28.91
CA PHE A 56 23.82 8.65 -30.11
C PHE A 56 24.74 8.39 -31.31
N ALA A 57 24.17 8.34 -32.51
CA ALA A 57 24.93 8.15 -33.73
C ALA A 57 25.10 9.48 -34.47
N VAL A 58 26.28 9.70 -35.04
CA VAL A 58 26.53 10.75 -36.02
C VAL A 58 26.67 10.07 -37.37
N LYS A 59 25.87 10.49 -38.34
CA LYS A 59 25.84 9.90 -39.68
C LYS A 59 26.18 10.93 -40.73
N LEU A 60 26.85 10.46 -41.77
CA LEU A 60 27.16 11.23 -42.96
C LEU A 60 26.24 10.78 -44.09
N ALA A 61 25.64 11.72 -44.79
CA ALA A 61 24.79 11.49 -45.96
C ALA A 61 25.05 12.55 -47.04
N ASP A 62 24.43 12.35 -48.20
CA ASP A 62 24.42 13.31 -49.31
C ASP A 62 25.83 13.85 -49.66
N PRO A 63 26.78 12.97 -50.04
CA PRO A 63 28.13 13.42 -50.38
C PRO A 63 28.13 14.24 -51.67
N ASP A 64 28.69 15.45 -51.62
CA ASP A 64 28.98 16.27 -52.78
C ASP A 64 30.47 16.21 -53.10
N ARG A 65 30.81 15.67 -54.27
CA ARG A 65 32.18 15.55 -54.79
C ARG A 65 33.15 14.81 -53.87
N CYS A 66 32.64 13.94 -53.00
CA CYS A 66 33.43 13.08 -52.12
C CYS A 66 32.83 11.66 -52.06
N HIS A 67 33.59 10.71 -51.50
CA HIS A 67 33.11 9.34 -51.28
C HIS A 67 33.19 8.97 -49.80
N ILE A 68 32.09 8.50 -49.24
CA ILE A 68 31.99 8.14 -47.83
C ILE A 68 32.42 6.69 -47.65
N ARG A 69 33.61 6.45 -47.10
CA ARG A 69 34.10 5.10 -46.78
C ARG A 69 33.55 4.58 -45.43
N GLY A 70 33.35 5.47 -44.46
CA GLY A 70 32.78 5.17 -43.14
C GLY A 70 31.65 6.15 -42.82
N GLY A 71 30.40 5.70 -42.93
CA GLY A 71 29.21 6.58 -42.95
C GLY A 71 28.65 6.99 -41.59
N GLY A 72 29.38 6.75 -40.51
CA GLY A 72 28.99 7.24 -39.19
C GLY A 72 29.82 6.70 -38.04
N CYS A 73 29.68 7.35 -36.90
CA CYS A 73 30.27 6.94 -35.63
C CYS A 73 29.21 6.92 -34.53
N ARG A 74 29.47 6.14 -33.47
CA ARG A 74 28.70 6.21 -32.23
C ARG A 74 29.46 7.06 -31.25
N VAL A 75 28.77 8.04 -30.69
CA VAL A 75 29.30 8.88 -29.62
C VAL A 75 28.67 8.41 -28.33
N LYS A 76 29.52 8.11 -27.35
CA LYS A 76 29.11 7.67 -26.02
C LYS A 76 29.24 8.82 -25.05
N ILE A 77 28.13 9.20 -24.45
CA ILE A 77 28.05 10.16 -23.37
C ILE A 77 28.29 9.38 -22.08
N ILE A 78 29.42 9.64 -21.44
CA ILE A 78 29.73 9.09 -20.11
C ILE A 78 29.13 10.06 -19.10
N ASP A 79 28.24 9.54 -18.27
CA ASP A 79 27.64 10.30 -17.19
C ASP A 79 28.51 10.20 -15.93
N GLU A 80 28.81 11.34 -15.33
CA GLU A 80 29.62 11.46 -14.11
C GLU A 80 28.75 11.51 -12.85
N ASP A 81 27.42 11.59 -13.01
CA ASP A 81 26.49 11.68 -11.91
C ASP A 81 26.40 10.38 -11.09
N CYS A 82 26.06 10.58 -9.82
CA CYS A 82 25.99 9.56 -8.80
C CYS A 82 24.57 8.99 -8.66
N PHE A 83 24.46 7.66 -8.54
CA PHE A 83 23.20 7.00 -8.22
C PHE A 83 22.93 7.04 -6.71
N PRO A 84 21.70 7.35 -6.24
CA PRO A 84 20.52 7.79 -7.00
C PRO A 84 20.49 9.30 -7.31
N SER A 85 21.31 10.09 -6.60
CA SER A 85 21.44 11.55 -6.73
C SER A 85 22.88 11.96 -6.37
N ASN A 86 23.32 13.12 -6.84
CA ASN A 86 24.61 13.71 -6.47
C ASN A 86 24.68 14.10 -4.98
N ASP A 87 23.54 14.20 -4.30
CA ASP A 87 23.47 14.45 -2.85
C ASP A 87 24.17 13.38 -2.01
N VAL A 88 24.36 12.16 -2.56
CA VAL A 88 25.06 11.07 -1.87
C VAL A 88 26.49 10.84 -2.38
N ALA A 89 26.95 11.64 -3.34
CA ALA A 89 28.26 11.45 -3.98
C ALA A 89 29.43 11.56 -3.00
N GLU A 90 29.32 12.45 -2.00
CA GLU A 90 30.34 12.67 -0.97
C GLU A 90 30.66 11.38 -0.19
N TYR A 91 29.66 10.53 0.04
CA TYR A 91 29.82 9.27 0.77
C TYR A 91 30.40 8.13 -0.07
N LEU A 92 30.49 8.30 -1.39
CA LEU A 92 31.02 7.29 -2.31
C LEU A 92 32.50 7.49 -2.65
N VAL A 93 33.07 8.63 -2.27
CA VAL A 93 34.48 8.96 -2.52
C VAL A 93 35.31 8.62 -1.27
N PRO A 94 36.46 7.93 -1.41
CA PRO A 94 37.35 7.64 -0.28
C PRO A 94 37.75 8.94 0.46
N PRO A 95 37.75 8.96 1.81
CA PRO A 95 37.83 7.81 2.72
C PRO A 95 36.50 7.20 3.16
N SER A 96 35.35 7.77 2.81
CA SER A 96 34.04 7.28 3.25
C SER A 96 33.65 5.97 2.57
N SER A 97 32.91 5.14 3.31
CA SER A 97 32.42 3.84 2.87
C SER A 97 30.90 3.84 2.68
N LEU A 98 30.38 2.92 1.86
CA LEU A 98 28.95 2.74 1.61
C LEU A 98 28.12 2.56 2.89
N ASP A 99 28.74 2.09 3.98
CA ASP A 99 28.09 1.83 5.26
C ASP A 99 27.77 3.11 6.05
N GLU A 100 28.40 4.23 5.69
CA GLU A 100 28.19 5.54 6.34
C GLU A 100 26.99 6.30 5.75
N VAL A 101 26.42 5.83 4.63
CA VAL A 101 25.32 6.52 3.96
C VAL A 101 24.06 6.50 4.84
N PRO A 102 23.49 7.66 5.20
CA PRO A 102 22.23 7.69 5.94
C PRO A 102 21.10 7.04 5.13
N GLN A 103 20.56 5.93 5.65
CA GLN A 103 19.53 5.13 4.96
C GLN A 103 18.31 5.96 4.53
N ARG A 104 17.94 6.97 5.33
CA ARG A 104 16.80 7.86 5.02
C ARG A 104 17.08 8.77 3.83
N THR A 105 18.29 9.33 3.76
CA THR A 105 18.73 10.20 2.66
C THR A 105 18.76 9.39 1.37
N PHE A 106 19.38 8.20 1.40
CA PHE A 106 19.41 7.32 0.25
C PHE A 106 17.99 6.92 -0.22
N ALA A 107 17.12 6.52 0.72
CA ALA A 107 15.75 6.13 0.40
C ALA A 107 14.96 7.29 -0.24
N TRP A 108 15.09 8.51 0.29
CA TRP A 108 14.44 9.68 -0.27
C TRP A 108 14.96 10.03 -1.67
N SER A 109 16.28 10.04 -1.87
CA SER A 109 16.89 10.27 -3.18
C SER A 109 16.47 9.22 -4.20
N PHE A 110 16.35 7.95 -3.78
CA PHE A 110 15.85 6.87 -4.64
C PHE A 110 14.36 7.02 -4.98
N ILE A 111 13.51 7.40 -4.02
CA ILE A 111 12.08 7.69 -4.27
C ILE A 111 11.97 8.86 -5.25
N ARG A 112 12.78 9.91 -5.07
CA ARG A 112 12.83 11.06 -5.98
C ARG A 112 13.23 10.63 -7.39
N LEU A 113 14.29 9.82 -7.53
CA LEU A 113 14.72 9.27 -8.83
C LEU A 113 13.58 8.50 -9.51
N CYS A 114 12.90 7.61 -8.78
CA CYS A 114 11.76 6.86 -9.31
C CYS A 114 10.61 7.79 -9.75
N MET A 115 10.30 8.81 -8.96
CA MET A 115 9.22 9.77 -9.27
C MET A 115 9.59 10.74 -10.39
N MET A 116 10.87 10.95 -10.69
CA MET A 116 11.32 11.81 -11.79
C MET A 116 11.23 11.15 -13.16
N GLN A 117 11.07 9.82 -13.23
CA GLN A 117 10.88 9.12 -14.48
C GLN A 117 9.60 9.57 -15.22
N PRO A 118 9.64 9.63 -16.57
CA PRO A 118 8.47 10.01 -17.36
C PRO A 118 7.29 9.04 -17.09
N ASP A 119 6.07 9.57 -17.17
CA ASP A 119 4.79 8.88 -16.87
C ASP A 119 4.54 8.45 -15.42
N ILE A 120 5.57 8.29 -14.59
CA ILE A 120 5.40 7.72 -13.24
C ILE A 120 4.57 8.63 -12.34
N LYS A 121 4.78 9.95 -12.38
CA LYS A 121 3.99 10.91 -11.57
C LYS A 121 2.48 10.80 -11.82
N ARG A 122 2.08 10.71 -13.10
CA ARG A 122 0.67 10.57 -13.48
C ARG A 122 0.09 9.24 -13.01
N LYS A 123 0.84 8.15 -13.19
CA LYS A 123 0.42 6.81 -12.73
C LYS A 123 0.32 6.73 -11.21
N ALA A 124 1.28 7.31 -10.50
CA ALA A 124 1.28 7.42 -9.04
C ALA A 124 0.06 8.21 -8.53
N LEU A 125 -0.28 9.32 -9.19
CA LEU A 125 -1.48 10.09 -8.86
C LEU A 125 -2.75 9.25 -9.01
N ILE A 126 -2.94 8.56 -10.14
CA ILE A 126 -4.09 7.68 -10.37
C ILE A 126 -4.16 6.58 -9.30
N HIS A 127 -3.01 5.98 -8.97
CA HIS A 127 -2.94 4.95 -7.93
C HIS A 127 -3.39 5.47 -6.56
N VAL A 128 -2.91 6.64 -6.13
CA VAL A 128 -3.31 7.27 -4.85
C VAL A 128 -4.78 7.67 -4.88
N SER A 129 -5.29 8.19 -6.00
CA SER A 129 -6.71 8.52 -6.15
C SER A 129 -7.59 7.28 -5.96
N ILE A 130 -7.24 6.14 -6.56
CA ILE A 130 -7.99 4.89 -6.37
C ILE A 130 -7.97 4.42 -4.92
N SER A 131 -6.83 4.55 -4.22
CA SER A 131 -6.74 4.29 -2.78
C SER A 131 -7.65 5.22 -1.95
N LEU A 132 -7.79 6.49 -2.35
CA LEU A 132 -8.72 7.42 -1.70
C LEU A 132 -10.18 7.03 -1.91
N LEU A 133 -10.55 6.60 -3.13
CA LEU A 133 -11.90 6.09 -3.41
C LEU A 133 -12.24 4.85 -2.56
N HIS A 134 -11.28 3.95 -2.35
CA HIS A 134 -11.47 2.80 -1.44
C HIS A 134 -11.76 3.25 0.00
N ASN A 135 -11.05 4.26 0.48
CA ASN A 135 -11.27 4.81 1.82
C ASN A 135 -12.63 5.51 1.92
N LEU A 136 -13.07 6.20 0.87
CA LEU A 136 -14.40 6.81 0.82
C LEU A 136 -15.51 5.75 0.81
N TYR A 137 -15.36 4.70 0.01
CA TYR A 137 -16.29 3.58 0.01
C TYR A 137 -16.36 2.90 1.37
N PHE A 138 -15.22 2.68 2.03
CA PHE A 138 -15.20 2.15 3.40
C PHE A 138 -16.05 3.01 4.34
N LEU A 139 -15.84 4.33 4.35
CA LEU A 139 -16.62 5.26 5.17
C LEU A 139 -18.13 5.18 4.84
N MET A 140 -18.46 5.20 3.55
CA MET A 140 -19.84 5.06 3.07
C MET A 140 -20.48 3.77 3.57
N THR A 141 -19.77 2.63 3.50
CA THR A 141 -20.32 1.35 4.00
C THR A 141 -20.55 1.33 5.50
N VAL A 142 -19.73 2.03 6.29
CA VAL A 142 -19.92 2.19 7.74
C VAL A 142 -21.20 2.97 8.00
N PHE A 143 -21.39 4.11 7.34
CA PHE A 143 -22.62 4.90 7.43
C PHE A 143 -23.86 4.10 7.03
N LEU A 144 -23.76 3.40 5.91
CA LEU A 144 -24.86 2.63 5.35
C LEU A 144 -25.26 1.45 6.27
N LYS A 145 -24.28 0.83 6.94
CA LYS A 145 -24.54 -0.21 7.97
C LYS A 145 -25.26 0.36 9.18
N VAL A 146 -24.88 1.56 9.63
CA VAL A 146 -25.56 2.23 10.75
C VAL A 146 -27.01 2.53 10.38
N TYR A 147 -27.24 3.11 9.21
CA TYR A 147 -28.57 3.41 8.68
C TYR A 147 -29.44 2.16 8.52
N LEU A 148 -28.90 1.10 7.93
CA LEU A 148 -29.60 -0.18 7.73
C LEU A 148 -30.14 -0.74 9.04
N ILE A 149 -29.33 -0.73 10.10
CA ILE A 149 -29.75 -1.29 11.40
C ILE A 149 -30.68 -0.34 12.16
N ASN A 150 -30.30 0.94 12.27
CA ASN A 150 -30.97 1.85 13.18
C ASN A 150 -32.28 2.42 12.61
N VAL A 151 -32.42 2.48 11.27
CA VAL A 151 -33.60 3.09 10.62
C VAL A 151 -34.40 2.02 9.88
N LEU A 152 -33.79 1.35 8.90
CA LEU A 152 -34.53 0.42 8.03
C LEU A 152 -35.05 -0.80 8.81
N LEU A 153 -34.18 -1.51 9.53
CA LEU A 153 -34.57 -2.71 10.30
C LEU A 153 -35.45 -2.38 11.51
N ALA A 154 -35.20 -1.24 12.17
CA ALA A 154 -36.05 -0.78 13.27
C ALA A 154 -37.48 -0.53 12.79
N LYS A 155 -37.65 0.25 11.72
CA LYS A 155 -38.98 0.57 11.17
C LYS A 155 -39.67 -0.65 10.55
N ALA A 156 -38.93 -1.54 9.88
CA ALA A 156 -39.46 -2.82 9.40
C ALA A 156 -39.95 -3.71 10.56
N GLY A 157 -39.23 -3.70 11.69
CA GLY A 157 -39.65 -4.39 12.90
C GLY A 157 -40.94 -3.80 13.48
N ASP A 158 -41.05 -2.48 13.55
CA ASP A 158 -42.25 -1.79 14.03
C ASP A 158 -43.46 -2.05 13.13
N GLU A 159 -43.29 -2.02 11.81
CA GLU A 159 -44.35 -2.38 10.84
C GLU A 159 -44.79 -3.84 10.99
N ALA A 160 -43.86 -4.77 11.20
CA ALA A 160 -44.16 -6.17 11.44
C ALA A 160 -44.90 -6.38 12.77
N HIS A 161 -44.50 -5.67 13.83
CA HIS A 161 -45.20 -5.69 15.12
C HIS A 161 -46.60 -5.09 15.03
N ALA A 162 -46.77 -3.99 14.29
CA ALA A 162 -48.06 -3.37 14.03
C ALA A 162 -48.97 -4.30 13.20
N ALA A 163 -48.43 -4.99 12.19
CA ALA A 163 -49.17 -5.97 11.41
C ALA A 163 -49.61 -7.17 12.27
N ALA A 164 -48.72 -7.73 13.08
CA ALA A 164 -49.03 -8.82 14.01
C ALA A 164 -50.10 -8.41 15.04
N ALA A 165 -50.01 -7.20 15.59
CA ALA A 165 -51.01 -6.65 16.49
C ALA A 165 -52.37 -6.52 15.79
N ARG A 166 -52.41 -5.97 14.56
CA ARG A 166 -53.65 -5.85 13.76
C ARG A 166 -54.31 -7.22 13.53
N THR A 167 -53.53 -8.27 13.27
CA THR A 167 -54.05 -9.63 13.10
C THR A 167 -54.67 -10.16 14.40
N SER A 168 -53.97 -10.04 15.54
CA SER A 168 -54.52 -10.46 16.85
C SER A 168 -55.73 -9.65 17.28
N LEU A 169 -55.77 -8.36 16.92
CA LEU A 169 -56.90 -7.47 17.20
C LEU A 169 -58.11 -7.81 16.33
N SER A 170 -57.92 -8.30 15.09
CA SER A 170 -59.03 -8.76 14.24
C SER A 170 -59.68 -10.06 14.73
N GLU A 171 -58.92 -10.92 15.44
CA GLU A 171 -59.46 -12.12 16.11
C GLU A 171 -60.20 -11.78 17.41
N GLN A 172 -59.92 -10.64 18.04
CA GLN A 172 -60.57 -10.16 19.28
C GLN A 172 -61.64 -9.09 19.05
N ALA A 173 -61.85 -8.62 17.81
CA ALA A 173 -62.74 -7.53 17.45
C ALA A 173 -64.23 -7.94 17.42
N THR A 174 -64.76 -8.36 18.56
CA THR A 174 -66.22 -8.41 18.79
C THR A 174 -66.75 -7.44 19.85
N ASP A 175 -65.93 -6.73 20.66
CA ASP A 175 -66.54 -5.82 21.66
C ASP A 175 -65.87 -4.46 21.95
N ASP A 176 -64.55 -4.23 21.78
CA ASP A 176 -63.95 -2.95 22.25
C ASP A 176 -63.07 -2.23 21.22
N GLN A 177 -63.69 -1.58 20.24
CA GLN A 177 -62.98 -0.84 19.18
C GLN A 177 -62.17 0.39 19.68
N ALA A 178 -62.52 0.96 20.84
CA ALA A 178 -61.90 2.18 21.37
C ALA A 178 -60.51 1.95 21.98
N GLU A 179 -60.29 0.82 22.67
CA GLU A 179 -59.02 0.49 23.33
C GLU A 179 -57.94 0.08 22.30
N VAL A 180 -58.38 -0.55 21.21
CA VAL A 180 -57.57 -0.88 20.03
C VAL A 180 -57.03 0.36 19.33
N GLN A 181 -57.88 1.38 19.17
CA GLN A 181 -57.49 2.63 18.51
C GLN A 181 -56.52 3.45 19.39
N GLN A 182 -56.63 3.33 20.70
CA GLN A 182 -55.74 4.00 21.66
C GLN A 182 -54.36 3.34 21.75
N THR A 183 -54.28 2.01 21.63
CA THR A 183 -53.01 1.26 21.58
C THR A 183 -52.27 1.47 20.26
N LEU A 184 -52.99 1.52 19.13
CA LEU A 184 -52.40 1.90 17.83
C LEU A 184 -51.83 3.33 17.84
N ARG A 185 -52.55 4.31 18.40
CA ARG A 185 -52.03 5.69 18.55
C ARG A 185 -50.81 5.79 19.49
N ARG A 186 -50.73 4.95 20.52
CA ARG A 186 -49.55 4.87 21.40
C ARG A 186 -48.33 4.26 20.73
N LEU A 187 -48.52 3.37 19.74
CA LEU A 187 -47.43 2.83 18.92
C LEU A 187 -46.99 3.83 17.86
N GLU A 188 -47.91 4.59 17.27
CA GLU A 188 -47.63 5.66 16.29
C GLU A 188 -46.81 6.82 16.88
N HIS A 189 -47.01 7.14 18.15
CA HIS A 189 -46.31 8.24 18.85
C HIS A 189 -44.99 7.85 19.52
N ARG A 190 -44.49 6.62 19.31
CA ARG A 190 -43.19 6.22 19.84
C ARG A 190 -42.11 6.76 18.90
N ASP A 191 -41.88 8.06 18.95
CA ASP A 191 -40.69 8.69 18.38
C ASP A 191 -39.48 8.04 19.04
N ILE A 192 -38.88 7.07 18.34
CA ILE A 192 -37.61 6.48 18.74
C ILE A 192 -36.57 7.57 18.55
N GLY A 193 -36.36 8.34 19.61
CA GLY A 193 -35.24 9.26 19.75
C GLY A 193 -33.93 8.48 19.74
N SER A 194 -33.42 8.19 18.54
CA SER A 194 -32.01 7.90 18.28
C SER A 194 -31.69 8.11 16.79
N GLY A 195 -32.18 9.22 16.22
CA GLY A 195 -31.68 9.71 14.94
C GLY A 195 -30.21 10.05 15.10
N GLY A 196 -29.32 9.10 14.78
CA GLY A 196 -27.89 9.36 14.59
C GLY A 196 -27.67 10.32 13.42
N LEU A 197 -26.46 10.35 12.87
CA LEU A 197 -26.04 11.34 11.86
C LEU A 197 -26.94 11.49 10.59
N LEU A 198 -27.83 10.54 10.32
CA LEU A 198 -28.72 10.51 9.14
C LEU A 198 -30.21 10.77 9.46
N GLY A 199 -30.55 11.10 10.71
CA GLY A 199 -31.94 11.28 11.14
C GLY A 199 -32.70 9.96 11.25
N SER A 200 -33.97 10.04 11.66
CA SER A 200 -34.87 8.89 11.85
C SER A 200 -35.78 8.63 10.63
N SER A 201 -35.64 9.42 9.56
CA SER A 201 -36.49 9.34 8.37
C SER A 201 -35.99 8.32 7.35
N LEU A 202 -36.95 7.68 6.66
CA LEU A 202 -36.66 6.86 5.48
C LEU A 202 -36.13 7.76 4.35
N LEU A 203 -35.16 7.25 3.58
CA LEU A 203 -34.57 7.96 2.43
C LEU A 203 -35.63 8.26 1.35
N VAL A 204 -36.59 7.33 1.17
CA VAL A 204 -37.81 7.54 0.40
C VAL A 204 -38.98 7.57 1.39
N PRO A 205 -39.72 8.70 1.49
CA PRO A 205 -40.90 8.77 2.34
C PRO A 205 -41.87 7.61 2.03
N ASP A 206 -42.31 6.94 3.08
CA ASP A 206 -43.35 5.89 3.08
C ASP A 206 -43.15 4.66 2.19
N ASN A 207 -41.95 4.44 1.63
CA ASN A 207 -41.65 3.24 0.84
C ASN A 207 -40.40 2.52 1.35
N LEU A 208 -40.62 1.44 2.10
CA LEU A 208 -39.55 0.62 2.67
C LEU A 208 -38.80 -0.17 1.60
N GLU A 209 -39.50 -0.75 0.62
CA GLU A 209 -38.91 -1.52 -0.47
C GLU A 209 -38.01 -0.66 -1.38
N ALA A 210 -38.49 0.54 -1.74
CA ALA A 210 -37.71 1.48 -2.55
C ALA A 210 -36.46 1.95 -1.81
N THR A 211 -36.57 2.23 -0.50
CA THR A 211 -35.43 2.58 0.34
C THR A 211 -34.43 1.41 0.39
N ALA A 212 -34.88 0.18 0.60
CA ALA A 212 -34.02 -1.01 0.61
C ALA A 212 -33.31 -1.24 -0.73
N ALA A 213 -34.00 -1.04 -1.86
CA ALA A 213 -33.42 -1.16 -3.20
C ALA A 213 -32.32 -0.12 -3.45
N ILE A 214 -32.52 1.13 -3.02
CA ILE A 214 -31.51 2.19 -3.13
C ILE A 214 -30.28 1.87 -2.27
N LEU A 215 -30.49 1.38 -1.04
CA LEU A 215 -29.38 0.95 -0.18
C LEU A 215 -28.57 -0.19 -0.83
N ALA A 216 -29.26 -1.18 -1.40
CA ALA A 216 -28.61 -2.30 -2.09
C ALA A 216 -27.80 -1.81 -3.31
N ALA A 217 -28.35 -0.88 -4.10
CA ALA A 217 -27.65 -0.25 -5.22
C ALA A 217 -26.41 0.53 -4.76
N LEU A 218 -26.51 1.27 -3.66
CA LEU A 218 -25.41 2.05 -3.09
C LEU A 218 -24.29 1.15 -2.52
N TYR A 219 -24.58 -0.09 -2.14
CA TYR A 219 -23.55 -1.08 -1.83
C TYR A 219 -22.90 -1.66 -3.10
N MET A 220 -23.72 -2.09 -4.07
CA MET A 220 -23.25 -2.88 -5.21
C MET A 220 -22.53 -2.04 -6.27
N VAL A 221 -23.07 -0.88 -6.65
CA VAL A 221 -22.56 -0.06 -7.76
C VAL A 221 -21.15 0.47 -7.46
N PRO A 222 -20.88 1.08 -6.29
CA PRO A 222 -19.52 1.53 -5.97
C PRO A 222 -18.53 0.38 -5.85
N PHE A 223 -18.95 -0.78 -5.35
CA PHE A 223 -18.10 -1.98 -5.30
C PHE A 223 -17.70 -2.45 -6.71
N ALA A 224 -18.64 -2.52 -7.64
CA ALA A 224 -18.36 -2.88 -9.04
C ALA A 224 -17.44 -1.84 -9.71
N LEU A 225 -17.66 -0.55 -9.46
CA LEU A 225 -16.80 0.52 -9.97
C LEU A 225 -15.37 0.41 -9.41
N LEU A 226 -15.20 0.17 -8.12
CA LEU A 226 -13.89 -0.03 -7.49
C LEU A 226 -13.16 -1.23 -8.10
N HIS A 227 -13.87 -2.33 -8.36
CA HIS A 227 -13.27 -3.49 -9.03
C HIS A 227 -12.72 -3.14 -10.43
N ILE A 228 -13.46 -2.36 -11.23
CA ILE A 228 -12.98 -1.89 -12.53
C ILE A 228 -11.75 -0.98 -12.36
N LEU A 229 -11.77 -0.08 -11.37
CA LEU A 229 -10.64 0.79 -11.07
C LEU A 229 -9.42 0.00 -10.58
N ASP A 230 -9.59 -1.09 -9.84
CA ASP A 230 -8.48 -1.97 -9.44
C ASP A 230 -7.84 -2.67 -10.64
N VAL A 231 -8.63 -3.08 -11.63
CA VAL A 231 -8.10 -3.58 -12.91
C VAL A 231 -7.27 -2.50 -13.61
N VAL A 232 -7.74 -1.25 -13.62
CA VAL A 232 -6.97 -0.11 -14.16
C VAL A 232 -5.69 0.10 -13.36
N ARG A 233 -5.75 0.08 -12.03
CA ARG A 233 -4.61 0.22 -11.10
C ARG A 233 -3.55 -0.84 -11.39
N ALA A 234 -3.96 -2.11 -11.55
CA ALA A 234 -3.05 -3.21 -11.87
C ALA A 234 -2.36 -3.02 -13.24
N ARG A 235 -3.08 -2.45 -14.22
CA ARG A 235 -2.55 -2.18 -15.57
C ARG A 235 -1.59 -0.99 -15.65
N LEU A 236 -1.50 -0.12 -14.62
CA LEU A 236 -0.57 1.02 -14.64
C LEU A 236 0.90 0.58 -14.78
N GLY A 237 1.26 -0.60 -14.27
CA GLY A 237 2.56 -1.22 -14.48
C GLY A 237 3.75 -0.45 -13.91
N ILE A 238 3.55 0.36 -12.85
CA ILE A 238 4.58 1.24 -12.26
C ILE A 238 5.86 0.47 -11.92
N SER A 239 5.72 -0.64 -11.18
CA SER A 239 6.84 -1.52 -10.79
C SER A 239 7.59 -2.05 -12.02
N GLY A 240 6.86 -2.45 -13.07
CA GLY A 240 7.46 -2.98 -14.29
C GLY A 240 8.29 -1.94 -15.05
N THR A 241 7.80 -0.70 -15.15
CA THR A 241 8.55 0.40 -15.79
C THR A 241 9.86 0.67 -15.05
N ILE A 242 9.81 0.86 -13.73
CA ILE A 242 11.00 1.18 -12.92
C ILE A 242 12.02 0.04 -12.97
N ARG A 243 11.58 -1.22 -12.82
CA ARG A 243 12.44 -2.39 -12.92
C ARG A 243 13.16 -2.45 -14.26
N ARG A 244 12.44 -2.25 -15.37
CA ARG A 244 13.02 -2.26 -16.72
C ARG A 244 14.09 -1.18 -16.86
N THR A 245 13.81 0.03 -16.40
CA THR A 245 14.76 1.14 -16.44
C THR A 245 16.00 0.83 -15.62
N LEU A 246 15.86 0.43 -14.35
CA LEU A 246 16.99 0.15 -13.45
C LEU A 246 17.83 -1.05 -13.91
N ILE A 247 17.22 -2.15 -14.37
CA ILE A 247 17.94 -3.33 -14.87
C ILE A 247 18.75 -2.97 -16.13
N SER A 248 18.10 -2.28 -17.07
CA SER A 248 18.77 -1.85 -18.31
C SER A 248 19.91 -0.87 -18.00
N ALA A 249 19.69 0.02 -17.04
CA ALA A 249 20.64 1.00 -16.60
C ALA A 249 21.88 0.36 -15.94
N LEU A 250 21.66 -0.55 -14.99
CA LEU A 250 22.73 -1.30 -14.32
C LEU A 250 23.58 -2.08 -15.34
N PHE A 251 22.92 -2.82 -16.23
CA PHE A 251 23.61 -3.63 -17.24
C PHE A 251 24.39 -2.75 -18.22
N ARG A 252 23.82 -1.62 -18.66
CA ARG A 252 24.50 -0.67 -19.54
C ARG A 252 25.74 -0.06 -18.88
N ARG A 253 25.65 0.29 -17.59
CA ARG A 253 26.79 0.78 -16.81
C ARG A 253 27.88 -0.29 -16.67
N PHE A 254 27.52 -1.52 -16.33
CA PHE A 254 28.46 -2.64 -16.24
C PHE A 254 29.21 -2.90 -17.56
N MET A 255 28.51 -2.90 -18.68
CA MET A 255 29.11 -3.09 -20.01
C MET A 255 30.00 -1.92 -20.45
N SER A 256 29.86 -0.76 -19.81
CA SER A 256 30.63 0.44 -20.11
C SER A 256 31.97 0.52 -19.37
N TYR A 257 32.19 -0.31 -18.35
CA TYR A 257 33.44 -0.34 -17.61
C TYR A 257 34.62 -0.89 -18.42
N LYS A 258 35.81 -0.37 -18.12
CA LYS A 258 37.08 -0.89 -18.65
C LYS A 258 37.24 -2.36 -18.25
N ALA A 259 37.85 -3.17 -19.11
CA ALA A 259 37.99 -4.62 -18.89
C ALA A 259 38.61 -4.98 -17.53
N TYR A 260 39.62 -4.22 -17.08
CA TYR A 260 40.27 -4.41 -15.78
C TYR A 260 39.32 -4.19 -14.59
N GLU A 261 38.50 -3.14 -14.63
CA GLU A 261 37.52 -2.86 -13.56
C GLU A 261 36.36 -3.86 -13.59
N ARG A 262 35.92 -4.24 -14.80
CA ARG A 262 34.86 -5.23 -14.98
C ARG A 262 35.25 -6.61 -14.43
N ALA A 263 36.52 -6.99 -14.55
CA ALA A 263 37.04 -8.26 -14.05
C ALA A 263 37.03 -8.37 -12.51
N LYS A 264 36.95 -7.25 -11.79
CA LYS A 264 36.87 -7.25 -10.32
C LYS A 264 35.49 -7.65 -9.80
N ILE A 265 34.45 -7.59 -10.64
CA ILE A 265 33.06 -7.84 -10.26
C ILE A 265 32.64 -9.24 -10.74
N PRO A 266 32.23 -10.14 -9.83
CA PRO A 266 31.66 -11.43 -10.23
C PRO A 266 30.38 -11.25 -11.05
N ASP A 267 30.25 -11.99 -12.14
CA ASP A 267 29.02 -12.07 -12.95
C ASP A 267 27.79 -12.52 -12.13
N ALA A 268 28.00 -13.38 -11.13
CA ALA A 268 26.99 -13.83 -10.18
C ALA A 268 26.32 -12.66 -9.44
N ASP A 269 27.10 -11.64 -9.05
CA ASP A 269 26.59 -10.48 -8.32
C ASP A 269 25.75 -9.58 -9.23
N ILE A 270 26.14 -9.40 -10.50
CA ILE A 270 25.35 -8.65 -11.49
C ILE A 270 24.05 -9.38 -11.83
N SER A 271 24.11 -10.71 -12.01
CA SER A 271 22.94 -11.55 -12.25
C SER A 271 21.94 -11.45 -11.09
N MET A 272 22.43 -11.57 -9.86
CA MET A 272 21.65 -11.44 -8.65
C MET A 272 21.03 -10.05 -8.48
N ALA A 273 21.78 -8.99 -8.80
CA ALA A 273 21.27 -7.63 -8.77
C ALA A 273 20.09 -7.44 -9.73
N CYS A 274 20.19 -7.96 -10.95
CA CYS A 274 19.13 -7.87 -11.97
C CYS A 274 17.91 -8.74 -11.67
N VAL A 275 18.10 -9.96 -11.18
CA VAL A 275 17.03 -10.96 -11.00
C VAL A 275 16.35 -10.86 -9.64
N ARG A 276 17.08 -10.46 -8.59
CA ARG A 276 16.58 -10.44 -7.21
C ARG A 276 16.54 -9.03 -6.63
N ASP A 277 17.68 -8.33 -6.60
CA ASP A 277 17.80 -7.13 -5.76
C ASP A 277 17.01 -5.94 -6.30
N ILE A 278 17.09 -5.66 -7.61
CA ILE A 278 16.27 -4.59 -8.23
C ILE A 278 14.77 -4.91 -8.12
N PRO A 279 14.30 -6.13 -8.43
CA PRO A 279 12.90 -6.48 -8.21
C PRO A 279 12.41 -6.29 -6.78
N VAL A 280 13.20 -6.70 -5.78
CA VAL A 280 12.90 -6.50 -4.35
C VAL A 280 12.92 -5.01 -3.99
N LEU A 281 13.93 -4.25 -4.41
CA LEU A 281 14.04 -2.82 -4.17
C LEU A 281 12.83 -2.04 -4.69
N VAL A 282 12.32 -2.39 -5.87
CA VAL A 282 11.16 -1.73 -6.46
C VAL A 282 9.84 -2.19 -5.82
N SER A 283 9.63 -3.50 -5.62
CA SER A 283 8.34 -3.99 -5.08
C SER A 283 8.24 -3.85 -3.57
N ASP A 284 9.26 -4.25 -2.83
CA ASP A 284 9.22 -4.24 -1.37
C ASP A 284 9.71 -2.91 -0.79
N GLY A 285 10.44 -2.11 -1.57
CA GLY A 285 10.82 -0.73 -1.25
C GLY A 285 9.83 0.30 -1.79
N PHE A 286 9.98 0.69 -3.07
CA PHE A 286 9.23 1.80 -3.65
C PHE A 286 7.71 1.59 -3.67
N MET A 287 7.22 0.43 -4.12
CA MET A 287 5.78 0.17 -4.19
C MET A 287 5.12 0.11 -2.81
N ARG A 288 5.87 -0.30 -1.78
CA ARG A 288 5.38 -0.36 -0.40
C ARG A 288 5.10 1.02 0.18
N LEU A 289 5.73 2.08 -0.33
CA LEU A 289 5.40 3.46 0.02
C LEU A 289 3.93 3.80 -0.27
N PHE A 290 3.40 3.37 -1.44
CA PHE A 290 2.00 3.61 -1.76
C PHE A 290 1.06 2.88 -0.80
N HIS A 291 1.43 1.67 -0.37
CA HIS A 291 0.67 0.93 0.63
C HIS A 291 0.69 1.65 1.99
N VAL A 292 1.84 2.20 2.41
CA VAL A 292 1.94 3.01 3.63
C VAL A 292 1.05 4.25 3.55
N ILE A 293 1.05 4.96 2.42
CA ILE A 293 0.17 6.12 2.20
C ILE A 293 -1.30 5.70 2.25
N GLU A 294 -1.67 4.59 1.60
CA GLU A 294 -3.04 4.06 1.61
C GLU A 294 -3.52 3.76 3.04
N VAL A 295 -2.69 3.05 3.82
CA VAL A 295 -3.00 2.75 5.23
C VAL A 295 -3.09 4.04 6.03
N ALA A 296 -2.13 4.96 5.90
CA ALA A 296 -2.14 6.24 6.62
C ALA A 296 -3.41 7.06 6.34
N LEU A 297 -3.84 7.16 5.07
CA LEU A 297 -5.09 7.81 4.69
C LEU A 297 -6.31 7.10 5.29
N ARG A 298 -6.30 5.76 5.34
CA ARG A 298 -7.37 4.98 5.99
C ARG A 298 -7.44 5.25 7.49
N ILE A 299 -6.29 5.28 8.18
CA ILE A 299 -6.19 5.66 9.59
C ILE A 299 -6.78 7.06 9.79
N PHE A 300 -6.36 8.01 8.97
CA PHE A 300 -6.77 9.41 9.06
C PHE A 300 -8.28 9.61 8.90
N VAL A 301 -8.89 9.02 7.87
CA VAL A 301 -10.35 9.10 7.65
C VAL A 301 -11.11 8.46 8.80
N THR A 302 -10.64 7.29 9.28
CA THR A 302 -11.26 6.58 10.41
C THR A 302 -11.12 7.39 11.71
N MET A 303 -9.99 8.04 11.93
CA MET A 303 -9.73 8.91 13.07
C MET A 303 -10.69 10.10 13.09
N ILE A 304 -10.89 10.78 11.95
CA ILE A 304 -11.84 11.91 11.84
C ILE A 304 -13.26 11.43 12.16
N PHE A 305 -13.69 10.31 11.59
CA PHE A 305 -15.03 9.77 11.84
C PHE A 305 -15.26 9.47 13.34
N LEU A 306 -14.27 8.88 14.01
CA LEU A 306 -14.40 8.51 15.42
C LEU A 306 -14.34 9.71 16.36
N LEU A 307 -13.62 10.76 15.97
CA LEU A 307 -13.60 12.04 16.67
C LEU A 307 -14.96 12.76 16.65
N VAL A 308 -15.69 12.66 15.53
CA VAL A 308 -17.02 13.27 15.38
C VAL A 308 -18.02 12.57 16.30
N GLU A 309 -17.95 11.24 16.42
CA GLU A 309 -18.89 10.47 17.23
C GLU A 309 -18.60 10.55 18.73
N ASN A 310 -17.33 10.43 19.14
CA ASN A 310 -16.97 10.42 20.56
C ASN A 310 -15.59 11.03 20.84
N ARG A 311 -15.56 12.10 21.65
CA ARG A 311 -14.32 12.77 22.07
C ARG A 311 -13.37 11.87 22.87
N TYR A 312 -13.89 10.87 23.60
CA TYR A 312 -13.05 9.93 24.35
C TYR A 312 -12.36 8.88 23.46
N ALA A 313 -12.76 8.76 22.18
CA ALA A 313 -12.11 7.85 21.23
C ALA A 313 -10.68 8.28 20.86
N ILE A 314 -10.25 9.50 21.22
CA ILE A 314 -8.88 10.00 20.98
C ILE A 314 -7.83 9.13 21.67
N LEU A 315 -8.15 8.62 22.86
CA LEU A 315 -7.16 8.05 23.76
C LEU A 315 -6.51 6.77 23.18
N PRO A 316 -7.26 5.77 22.66
CA PRO A 316 -6.66 4.66 21.93
C PRO A 316 -5.91 5.09 20.67
N PHE A 317 -6.45 6.05 19.90
CA PHE A 317 -5.81 6.53 18.67
C PHE A 317 -4.45 7.19 18.89
N ALA A 318 -4.25 7.87 20.02
CA ALA A 318 -2.95 8.45 20.36
C ALA A 318 -2.00 7.40 20.94
N ILE A 319 -2.49 6.50 21.79
CA ILE A 319 -1.65 5.52 22.51
C ILE A 319 -1.07 4.47 21.55
N TYR A 320 -1.87 3.91 20.65
CA TYR A 320 -1.43 2.82 19.77
C TYR A 320 -0.24 3.19 18.85
N PRO A 321 -0.24 4.33 18.14
CA PRO A 321 0.89 4.77 17.34
C PRO A 321 2.15 5.07 18.16
N ILE A 322 2.01 5.61 19.37
CA ILE A 322 3.15 5.87 20.27
C ILE A 322 3.78 4.54 20.70
N LEU A 323 2.97 3.58 21.14
CA LEU A 323 3.45 2.23 21.46
C LEU A 323 4.10 1.56 20.25
N ALA A 324 3.54 1.74 19.05
CA ALA A 324 4.09 1.20 17.83
C ALA A 324 5.44 1.83 17.47
N ALA A 325 5.59 3.15 17.64
CA ALA A 325 6.85 3.86 17.40
C ALA A 325 7.95 3.40 18.36
N LEU A 326 7.63 3.28 19.66
CA LEU A 326 8.55 2.77 20.68
C LEU A 326 8.99 1.33 20.36
N TRP A 327 8.03 0.45 20.04
CA TRP A 327 8.32 -0.92 19.63
C TRP A 327 9.22 -0.97 18.40
N MET A 328 8.93 -0.16 17.38
CA MET A 328 9.71 -0.12 16.15
C MET A 328 11.15 0.32 16.41
N VAL A 329 11.38 1.36 17.23
CA VAL A 329 12.73 1.84 17.58
C VAL A 329 13.51 0.76 18.33
N TRP A 330 12.89 0.11 19.31
CA TRP A 330 13.53 -0.94 20.09
C TRP A 330 13.93 -2.16 19.23
N ARG A 331 13.10 -2.52 18.25
CA ARG A 331 13.25 -3.74 17.45
C ARG A 331 14.18 -3.58 16.23
N ARG A 332 14.39 -2.36 15.74
CA ARG A 332 15.20 -2.03 14.56
C ARG A 332 16.59 -2.71 14.50
N PRO A 333 17.46 -2.62 15.52
CA PRO A 333 18.83 -3.15 15.40
C PRO A 333 18.86 -4.66 15.19
N GLN A 334 17.97 -5.39 15.87
CA GLN A 334 17.90 -6.84 15.75
C GLN A 334 17.32 -7.28 14.40
N MET A 335 16.37 -6.52 13.85
CA MET A 335 15.83 -6.74 12.51
C MET A 335 16.92 -6.57 11.43
N GLN A 336 17.71 -5.50 11.53
CA GLN A 336 18.80 -5.22 10.58
C GLN A 336 19.85 -6.33 10.59
N LEU A 337 20.32 -6.75 11.77
CA LEU A 337 21.31 -7.82 11.89
C LEU A 337 20.84 -9.15 11.29
N LEU A 338 19.57 -9.53 11.50
CA LEU A 338 19.00 -10.77 10.94
C LEU A 338 18.81 -10.68 9.42
N GLN A 339 18.37 -9.53 8.91
CA GLN A 339 18.22 -9.29 7.47
C GLN A 339 19.58 -9.29 6.75
N GLU A 340 20.61 -8.71 7.34
CA GLU A 340 21.96 -8.71 6.79
C GLU A 340 22.54 -10.12 6.73
N LYS A 341 22.44 -10.89 7.82
CA LYS A 341 22.86 -12.31 7.84
C LYS A 341 22.14 -13.14 6.76
N ARG A 342 20.83 -12.93 6.61
CA ARG A 342 20.05 -13.58 5.55
C ARG A 342 20.59 -13.20 4.17
N LEU A 343 20.81 -11.92 3.90
CA LEU A 343 21.34 -11.44 2.61
C LEU A 343 22.71 -12.04 2.31
N GLN A 344 23.62 -12.04 3.29
CA GLN A 344 24.96 -12.64 3.14
C GLN A 344 24.87 -14.14 2.84
N SER A 345 24.00 -14.88 3.54
CA SER A 345 23.80 -16.32 3.30
C SER A 345 23.17 -16.63 1.95
N ASP A 346 22.21 -15.82 1.48
CA ASP A 346 21.64 -15.94 0.14
C ASP A 346 22.70 -15.67 -0.94
N ASN A 347 23.60 -14.70 -0.72
CA ASN A 347 24.68 -14.39 -1.64
C ASN A 347 25.73 -15.51 -1.72
N ALA A 348 26.05 -16.12 -0.56
CA ALA A 348 26.99 -17.24 -0.50
C ALA A 348 26.53 -18.45 -1.32
N VAL A 349 25.23 -18.76 -1.32
CA VAL A 349 24.68 -19.87 -2.12
C VAL A 349 24.88 -19.63 -3.62
N VAL A 350 24.51 -18.45 -4.13
CA VAL A 350 24.63 -18.15 -5.57
C VAL A 350 26.09 -18.09 -6.01
N ARG A 351 26.96 -17.45 -5.21
CA ARG A 351 28.41 -17.44 -5.47
C ARG A 351 29.00 -18.84 -5.43
N GLY A 352 28.53 -19.70 -4.53
CA GLY A 352 28.94 -21.10 -4.44
C GLY A 352 28.62 -21.89 -5.72
N VAL A 353 27.42 -21.71 -6.28
CA VAL A 353 27.06 -22.32 -7.57
C VAL A 353 27.97 -21.81 -8.69
N HIS A 354 28.11 -20.48 -8.79
CA HIS A 354 28.94 -19.89 -9.84
C HIS A 354 30.39 -20.38 -9.76
N GLN A 355 31.00 -20.36 -8.57
CA GLN A 355 32.36 -20.86 -8.35
C GLN A 355 32.51 -22.34 -8.71
N ALA A 356 31.50 -23.17 -8.47
CA ALA A 356 31.52 -24.57 -8.83
C ALA A 356 31.45 -24.78 -10.36
N CYS A 357 30.65 -23.98 -11.07
CA CYS A 357 30.57 -24.01 -12.54
C CYS A 357 31.85 -23.50 -13.20
N THR A 358 32.37 -22.35 -12.75
CA THR A 358 33.56 -21.72 -13.34
C THR A 358 34.83 -22.54 -13.13
N ASN A 359 34.94 -23.21 -11.98
CA ASN A 359 36.10 -24.04 -11.65
C ASN A 359 35.85 -25.53 -11.87
N GLN A 360 34.90 -25.90 -12.75
CA GLN A 360 34.50 -27.29 -12.95
C GLN A 360 35.68 -28.18 -13.36
N ASP A 361 36.52 -27.71 -14.29
CA ASP A 361 37.68 -28.47 -14.78
C ASP A 361 38.66 -28.76 -13.64
N LEU A 362 38.99 -27.76 -12.82
CA LEU A 362 39.83 -27.92 -11.64
C LEU A 362 39.24 -28.92 -10.62
N ILE A 363 37.92 -28.88 -10.41
CA ILE A 363 37.26 -29.81 -9.49
C ILE A 363 37.36 -31.25 -10.00
N GLN A 364 37.24 -31.44 -11.32
CA GLN A 364 37.35 -32.74 -11.98
C GLN A 364 38.80 -33.26 -11.96
N ASP A 365 39.77 -32.44 -12.38
CA ASP A 365 41.18 -32.78 -12.46
C ASP A 365 41.75 -33.21 -11.11
N PHE A 366 41.41 -32.47 -10.05
CA PHE A 366 41.85 -32.80 -8.68
C PHE A 366 40.97 -33.84 -7.98
N LYS A 367 39.94 -34.40 -8.66
CA LYS A 367 38.98 -35.37 -8.10
C LYS A 367 38.32 -34.89 -6.81
N LYS A 368 38.03 -33.59 -6.68
CA LYS A 368 37.49 -32.96 -5.45
C LYS A 368 35.97 -32.75 -5.47
N ARG A 369 35.23 -33.49 -6.30
CA ARG A 369 33.76 -33.36 -6.43
C ARG A 369 33.03 -33.44 -5.08
N SER A 370 33.35 -34.42 -4.23
CA SER A 370 32.71 -34.54 -2.91
C SER A 370 32.92 -33.27 -2.08
N LYS A 371 34.17 -32.80 -1.96
CA LYS A 371 34.50 -31.60 -1.18
C LYS A 371 33.79 -30.34 -1.70
N ALA A 372 33.61 -30.23 -3.02
CA ALA A 372 32.84 -29.12 -3.60
C ALA A 372 31.35 -29.21 -3.24
N VAL A 373 30.77 -30.40 -3.27
CA VAL A 373 29.39 -30.67 -2.83
C VAL A 373 29.23 -30.40 -1.34
N ASP A 374 30.14 -30.87 -0.50
CA ASP A 374 30.12 -30.66 0.96
C ASP A 374 30.19 -29.17 1.30
N ARG A 375 31.08 -28.41 0.64
CA ARG A 375 31.14 -26.94 0.80
C ARG A 375 29.84 -26.25 0.38
N PHE A 376 29.23 -26.70 -0.71
CA PHE A 376 27.95 -26.13 -1.16
C PHE A 376 26.82 -26.46 -0.18
N TRP A 377 26.82 -27.68 0.38
CA TRP A 377 25.90 -28.09 1.43
C TRP A 377 26.00 -27.17 2.65
N ASP A 378 27.20 -26.82 3.10
CA ASP A 378 27.40 -25.87 4.20
C ASP A 378 26.75 -24.51 3.93
N TYR A 379 26.86 -23.99 2.70
CA TYR A 379 26.19 -22.74 2.30
C TYR A 379 24.66 -22.87 2.36
N VAL A 380 24.11 -24.00 1.92
CA VAL A 380 22.66 -24.25 1.96
C VAL A 380 22.15 -24.36 3.40
N VAL A 381 22.90 -25.02 4.29
CA VAL A 381 22.55 -25.14 5.72
C VAL A 381 22.62 -23.79 6.43
N ALA A 382 23.66 -22.99 6.15
CA ALA A 382 23.76 -21.63 6.67
C ALA A 382 22.62 -20.72 6.19
N ASN A 383 22.20 -20.87 4.93
CA ASN A 383 21.06 -20.13 4.39
C ASN A 383 19.72 -20.55 5.02
N SER A 384 19.47 -21.85 5.13
CA SER A 384 18.20 -22.34 5.70
C SER A 384 18.04 -21.94 7.17
N SER A 385 19.11 -22.02 7.96
CA SER A 385 19.12 -21.56 9.36
C SER A 385 18.90 -20.05 9.48
N SER A 386 19.57 -19.23 8.64
CA SER A 386 19.39 -17.77 8.61
C SER A 386 17.98 -17.36 8.20
N ARG A 387 17.39 -18.04 7.20
CA ARG A 387 15.99 -17.83 6.78
C ARG A 387 14.99 -18.23 7.86
N SER A 388 15.21 -19.36 8.53
CA SER A 388 14.37 -19.80 9.64
C SER A 388 14.39 -18.78 10.78
N ALA A 389 15.57 -18.29 11.17
CA ALA A 389 15.71 -17.26 12.20
C ALA A 389 14.97 -15.96 11.84
N CYS A 390 15.08 -15.50 10.58
CA CYS A 390 14.32 -14.35 10.08
C CYS A 390 12.81 -14.60 10.13
N SER A 391 12.33 -15.77 9.68
CA SER A 391 10.90 -16.10 9.67
C SER A 391 10.28 -16.16 11.07
N VAL A 392 11.01 -16.67 12.06
CA VAL A 392 10.57 -16.69 13.47
C VAL A 392 10.49 -15.27 14.01
N PHE A 393 11.47 -14.43 13.68
CA PHE A 393 11.47 -13.03 14.07
C PHE A 393 10.30 -12.24 13.45
N ASP A 394 10.03 -12.46 12.16
CA ASP A 394 8.93 -11.83 11.43
C ASP A 394 7.57 -12.28 11.96
N LEU A 395 7.41 -13.57 12.28
CA LEU A 395 6.21 -14.11 12.91
C LEU A 395 5.92 -13.42 14.24
N ASN A 396 6.93 -13.34 15.12
CA ASN A 396 6.78 -12.66 16.41
C ASN A 396 6.42 -11.19 16.25
N ASN A 397 7.00 -10.50 15.27
CA ASN A 397 6.69 -9.10 15.00
C ASN A 397 5.26 -8.91 14.46
N SER A 398 4.82 -9.79 13.56
CA SER A 398 3.45 -9.75 13.00
C SER A 398 2.36 -10.02 14.04
N ARG A 399 2.66 -10.80 15.08
CA ARG A 399 1.72 -11.19 16.12
C ARG A 399 1.66 -10.22 17.30
N PHE A 400 2.66 -9.36 17.47
CA PHE A 400 2.73 -8.43 18.60
C PHE A 400 1.50 -7.50 18.68
N PHE A 401 1.19 -6.77 17.60
CA PHE A 401 0.03 -5.87 17.59
C PHE A 401 -1.31 -6.61 17.71
N PRO A 402 -1.55 -7.72 16.97
CA PRO A 402 -2.73 -8.56 17.21
C PRO A 402 -2.90 -8.95 18.68
N TRP A 403 -1.84 -9.40 19.37
CA TRP A 403 -1.89 -9.70 20.80
C TRP A 403 -2.27 -8.50 21.66
N LEU A 404 -1.62 -7.35 21.45
CA LEU A 404 -1.93 -6.11 22.17
C LEU A 404 -3.40 -5.71 21.99
N THR A 405 -3.95 -5.91 20.79
CA THR A 405 -5.32 -5.53 20.46
C THR A 405 -6.34 -6.50 21.03
N MET A 406 -6.02 -7.80 21.06
CA MET A 406 -6.83 -8.80 21.74
C MET A 406 -6.91 -8.51 23.24
N ILE A 407 -5.78 -8.21 23.88
CA ILE A 407 -5.75 -7.84 25.30
C ILE A 407 -6.58 -6.59 25.56
N SER A 408 -6.41 -5.54 24.74
CA SER A 408 -7.19 -4.31 24.87
C SER A 408 -8.68 -4.54 24.66
N MET A 409 -9.07 -5.36 23.68
CA MET A 409 -10.47 -5.69 23.41
C MET A 409 -11.11 -6.42 24.60
N VAL A 410 -10.40 -7.39 25.18
CA VAL A 410 -10.89 -8.12 26.37
C VAL A 410 -11.08 -7.18 27.56
N LEU A 411 -10.12 -6.30 27.83
CA LEU A 411 -10.21 -5.30 28.90
C LEU A 411 -11.37 -4.32 28.67
N TYR A 412 -11.56 -3.87 27.44
CA TYR A 412 -12.64 -2.95 27.09
C TYR A 412 -14.02 -3.59 27.26
N ILE A 413 -14.18 -4.86 26.84
CA ILE A 413 -15.42 -5.62 27.03
C ILE A 413 -15.73 -5.73 28.52
N PHE A 414 -14.74 -6.09 29.35
CA PHE A 414 -14.92 -6.22 30.78
C PHE A 414 -15.35 -4.89 31.43
N TRP A 415 -14.69 -3.79 31.06
CA TRP A 415 -15.04 -2.46 31.56
C TRP A 415 -16.45 -2.02 31.12
N GLY A 416 -16.81 -2.29 29.86
CA GLY A 416 -18.14 -1.99 29.33
C GLY A 416 -19.26 -2.73 30.05
N VAL A 417 -19.05 -4.01 30.39
CA VAL A 417 -20.03 -4.80 31.15
C VAL A 417 -20.22 -4.26 32.57
N GLN A 418 -19.12 -3.88 33.25
CA GLN A 418 -19.20 -3.28 34.59
C GLN A 418 -19.97 -1.96 34.59
N GLN A 419 -19.72 -1.11 33.58
CA GLN A 419 -20.43 0.16 33.45
C GLN A 419 -21.94 -0.03 33.22
N LEU A 420 -22.32 -1.03 32.42
CA LEU A 420 -23.73 -1.38 32.22
C LEU A 420 -24.37 -1.84 33.52
N GLN A 421 -23.72 -2.72 34.29
CA GLN A 421 -24.25 -3.19 35.59
C GLN A 421 -24.46 -2.04 36.59
N GLN A 422 -23.49 -1.13 36.70
CA GLN A 422 -23.63 0.05 37.57
C GLN A 422 -24.73 1.02 37.11
N GLY A 423 -24.94 1.14 35.79
CA GLY A 423 -26.05 1.90 35.20
C GLY A 423 -27.43 1.27 35.49
N PHE A 424 -27.52 -0.06 35.56
CA PHE A 424 -28.73 -0.75 36.00
C PHE A 424 -28.98 -0.55 37.50
N ASP A 425 -27.98 -0.75 38.34
CA ASP A 425 -28.12 -0.62 39.80
C ASP A 425 -28.51 0.79 40.25
N SER A 426 -28.04 1.82 39.54
CA SER A 426 -28.41 3.22 39.81
C SER A 426 -29.86 3.55 39.41
N LYS A 427 -30.38 3.00 38.30
CA LYS A 427 -31.80 3.15 37.90
C LYS A 427 -32.76 2.46 38.85
N PHE A 428 -32.37 1.37 39.49
CA PHE A 428 -33.19 0.66 40.47
C PHE A 428 -33.06 1.21 41.91
N LYS A 429 -32.09 2.08 42.19
CA LYS A 429 -31.89 2.71 43.52
C LYS A 429 -32.66 4.01 43.76
N HIS A 430 -33.28 4.61 42.73
CA HIS A 430 -34.18 5.76 42.88
C HIS A 430 -35.62 5.40 42.46
N PRO A 431 -36.44 4.85 43.38
CA PRO A 431 -37.84 4.57 43.12
C PRO A 431 -38.67 5.81 43.47
N ASP A 432 -38.76 6.81 42.60
CA ASP A 432 -39.76 7.88 42.80
C ASP A 432 -40.28 8.44 41.47
N SER A 433 -41.36 7.81 40.97
CA SER A 433 -42.63 8.52 40.73
C SER A 433 -43.72 7.53 40.26
N ARG A 434 -44.68 7.31 41.17
CA ARG A 434 -46.05 6.79 40.95
C ARG A 434 -46.18 5.40 40.31
N ILE A 435 -46.09 4.39 41.16
CA ILE A 435 -46.81 3.13 40.96
C ILE A 435 -48.20 3.33 41.57
N PRO A 436 -49.32 3.23 40.82
CA PRO A 436 -50.64 3.17 41.43
C PRO A 436 -50.72 1.90 42.28
N GLU A 437 -51.12 2.08 43.53
CA GLU A 437 -51.28 1.07 44.56
C GLU A 437 -52.46 0.15 44.24
N VAL A 438 -52.33 -0.68 43.21
CA VAL A 438 -53.24 -1.80 42.93
C VAL A 438 -52.37 -2.95 42.47
N LEU A 439 -51.96 -3.79 43.43
CA LEU A 439 -51.49 -5.19 43.31
C LEU A 439 -50.69 -5.53 44.57
N ARG A 440 -51.30 -5.35 45.75
CA ARG A 440 -50.86 -6.01 46.99
C ARG A 440 -51.91 -7.08 47.33
N ALA A 441 -51.92 -8.14 46.53
CA ALA A 441 -52.62 -9.38 46.85
C ALA A 441 -51.68 -10.55 46.55
N GLU A 442 -51.55 -11.42 47.54
CA GLU A 442 -50.60 -12.53 47.66
C GLU A 442 -50.74 -13.65 46.59
N PRO A 443 -49.78 -14.61 46.53
CA PRO A 443 -49.44 -15.33 45.32
C PRO A 443 -50.32 -16.56 45.08
N ARG A 444 -50.71 -16.79 43.82
CA ARG A 444 -51.12 -18.12 43.36
C ARG A 444 -50.26 -18.62 42.21
N ARG A 445 -49.51 -19.66 42.57
CA ARG A 445 -48.87 -20.71 41.78
C ARG A 445 -49.72 -21.08 40.55
N ASN A 446 -49.16 -20.96 39.33
CA ASN A 446 -49.04 -22.07 38.37
C ASN A 446 -48.51 -21.66 36.98
N SER A 447 -47.51 -22.42 36.54
CA SER A 447 -47.08 -22.74 35.18
C SER A 447 -46.16 -21.77 34.40
N PRO A 448 -45.26 -22.34 33.58
CA PRO A 448 -44.03 -21.70 33.10
C PRO A 448 -44.18 -21.15 31.67
N HIS A 449 -43.16 -20.42 31.21
CA HIS A 449 -43.05 -19.77 29.90
C HIS A 449 -43.61 -18.35 29.85
N ALA A 450 -42.75 -17.37 30.09
CA ALA A 450 -42.54 -16.20 29.22
C ALA A 450 -41.94 -15.04 30.03
N THR A 451 -40.61 -14.95 30.08
CA THR A 451 -39.95 -13.63 30.21
C THR A 451 -38.44 -13.80 29.97
N SER A 452 -38.02 -13.65 28.72
CA SER A 452 -36.60 -13.42 28.38
C SER A 452 -36.40 -12.47 27.19
N ARG A 453 -37.43 -11.71 26.76
CA ARG A 453 -37.36 -10.96 25.50
C ARG A 453 -37.23 -9.43 25.59
N ASN A 454 -37.18 -8.83 26.79
CA ASN A 454 -37.24 -7.37 26.93
C ASN A 454 -35.91 -6.67 27.29
N LEU A 455 -34.74 -7.31 27.10
CA LEU A 455 -33.42 -6.72 27.45
C LEU A 455 -32.51 -6.41 26.26
N ALA A 456 -33.05 -6.24 25.04
CA ALA A 456 -32.24 -6.04 23.83
C ALA A 456 -32.05 -4.57 23.40
N TRP A 457 -32.72 -3.59 24.01
CA TRP A 457 -32.96 -2.30 23.33
C TRP A 457 -32.21 -1.05 23.83
N ILE A 458 -31.25 -1.13 24.77
CA ILE A 458 -30.50 0.08 25.24
C ILE A 458 -28.98 -0.15 25.31
N ALA A 459 -28.42 -1.12 24.58
CA ALA A 459 -27.00 -1.45 24.67
C ALA A 459 -26.33 -1.60 23.29
N TRP A 460 -26.46 -0.64 22.38
CA TRP A 460 -25.84 -0.77 21.06
C TRP A 460 -25.29 0.53 20.50
N HIS A 461 -24.19 1.04 21.10
CA HIS A 461 -23.39 2.11 20.49
C HIS A 461 -21.84 2.08 20.67
N PRO A 462 -21.16 1.15 21.39
CA PRO A 462 -19.69 1.08 21.37
C PRO A 462 -19.08 -0.14 20.65
N ALA A 463 -19.84 -1.22 20.41
CA ALA A 463 -19.31 -2.46 19.83
C ALA A 463 -18.88 -2.32 18.36
N ARG A 464 -19.49 -1.39 17.60
CA ARG A 464 -19.18 -1.11 16.19
C ARG A 464 -17.85 -0.36 16.00
N THR A 465 -17.48 0.45 16.97
CA THR A 465 -16.21 1.20 17.02
C THR A 465 -15.04 0.25 17.18
N VAL A 466 -15.19 -0.77 18.04
CA VAL A 466 -14.18 -1.79 18.31
C VAL A 466 -14.17 -2.90 17.26
N GLN A 467 -15.32 -3.29 16.68
CA GLN A 467 -15.32 -4.20 15.52
C GLN A 467 -14.61 -3.58 14.31
N SER A 468 -14.78 -2.26 14.07
CA SER A 468 -14.01 -1.54 13.04
C SER A 468 -12.51 -1.49 13.37
N PHE A 469 -12.15 -1.36 14.65
CA PHE A 469 -10.76 -1.47 15.14
C PHE A 469 -10.19 -2.90 14.99
N SER A 470 -11.00 -3.94 15.18
CA SER A 470 -10.57 -5.34 15.00
C SER A 470 -10.35 -5.70 13.52
N SER A 471 -11.11 -5.11 12.60
CA SER A 471 -10.84 -5.18 11.16
C SER A 471 -9.64 -4.36 10.72
N PHE A 472 -9.20 -3.40 11.54
CA PHE A 472 -8.06 -2.52 11.28
C PHE A 472 -6.70 -3.18 11.58
N LEU A 473 -6.69 -4.22 12.43
CA LEU A 473 -5.47 -4.89 12.91
C LEU A 473 -5.33 -6.34 12.43
N ARG A 474 -6.26 -6.80 11.59
CA ARG A 474 -6.00 -8.00 10.77
C ARG A 474 -5.01 -7.62 9.68
N PRO A 475 -3.82 -8.23 9.62
CA PRO A 475 -2.99 -8.13 8.44
C PRO A 475 -3.75 -8.78 7.28
N GLY A 476 -4.02 -8.00 6.24
CA GLY A 476 -4.20 -8.53 4.89
C GLY A 476 -2.84 -8.82 4.30
#